data_AF-A0A818W3A9-F1
#
_entry.id   AF-A0A818W3A9-F1
#
_cell.length_a   1.000
_cell.length_b   1.000
_cell.length_c   1.000
_cell.angle_alpha   90.00
_cell.angle_beta   90.00
_cell.angle_gamma   90.00
#
_symmetry.space_group_name_H-M   'P 1'
#
loop_
_entity.id
_entity.type
_entity.pdbx_description
1 polymer ?
#
loop_
_entity_poly.entity_id
_entity_poly.type
_entity_poly.pdbx_seq_one_letter_code
_entity_poly.pdbx_strand_id
1 'polypeptide(L)'
;MDLFGDHIGMESNFQKYSTAQADTQNTPYDYDSIMHYPRDAFSVNGQDTIRPLQAGVTIGNRQTLSVIDIEEVQLAYGCSATGPISPPTTLESDHLSVMLYLFLCHVTVTIQSNKNKSIFLSGNE
;
A
#
# COMPACT_ATOMS: atom_id res chain seq x y z
N MET A 1 -30.82 -12.76 14.74
CA MET A 1 -29.50 -12.17 14.45
C MET A 1 -29.35 -12.28 12.95
N ASP A 2 -29.69 -11.20 12.25
CA ASP A 2 -29.93 -11.23 10.81
C ASP A 2 -28.65 -11.24 9.97
N LEU A 3 -28.74 -11.98 8.86
CA LEU A 3 -27.72 -12.39 7.90
C LEU A 3 -27.24 -11.26 6.96
N PHE A 4 -27.21 -10.01 7.42
CA PHE A 4 -26.65 -8.87 6.67
C PHE A 4 -25.61 -8.18 7.56
N GLY A 5 -24.36 -8.59 7.42
CA GLY A 5 -23.24 -8.13 8.24
C GLY A 5 -23.03 -6.61 8.15
N ASP A 6 -23.28 -5.95 9.26
CA ASP A 6 -22.62 -4.76 9.84
C ASP A 6 -21.67 -3.93 8.94
N HIS A 7 -22.20 -3.26 7.92
CA HIS A 7 -21.49 -2.21 7.17
C HIS A 7 -22.07 -0.80 7.41
N ILE A 8 -22.94 -0.64 8.42
CA ILE A 8 -23.50 0.65 8.82
C ILE A 8 -22.50 1.33 9.76
N GLY A 9 -22.17 2.61 9.54
CA GLY A 9 -21.25 3.36 10.41
C GLY A 9 -19.77 3.36 9.98
N MET A 10 -19.47 2.94 8.75
CA MET A 10 -18.10 2.87 8.21
C MET A 10 -17.62 4.17 7.55
N GLU A 11 -18.38 5.26 7.65
CA GLU A 11 -18.06 6.56 7.04
C GLU A 11 -16.76 7.16 7.59
N SER A 12 -16.41 6.83 8.84
CA SER A 12 -15.17 7.27 9.49
C SER A 12 -13.90 6.80 8.75
N ASN A 13 -13.96 5.68 8.02
CA ASN A 13 -12.84 5.16 7.23
C ASN A 13 -12.45 6.05 6.03
N PHE A 14 -13.33 6.99 5.66
CA PHE A 14 -13.10 7.94 4.56
C PHE A 14 -12.75 9.35 5.05
N GLN A 15 -12.64 9.54 6.37
CA GLN A 15 -12.21 10.82 6.92
C GLN A 15 -10.76 11.09 6.57
N LYS A 16 -10.49 12.28 6.04
CA LYS A 16 -9.15 12.69 5.66
C LYS A 16 -8.37 13.13 6.88
N TYR A 17 -7.12 12.70 6.97
CA TYR A 17 -6.16 13.28 7.90
C TYR A 17 -5.78 14.69 7.46
N SER A 18 -5.57 15.58 8.44
CA SER A 18 -4.99 16.90 8.18
C SER A 18 -3.49 16.79 7.91
N THR A 19 -2.89 17.84 7.33
CA THR A 19 -1.44 17.93 7.11
C THR A 19 -0.62 17.96 8.40
N ALA A 20 -1.25 18.18 9.56
CA ALA A 20 -0.61 18.07 10.87
C ALA A 20 -0.57 16.62 11.39
N GLN A 21 -1.36 15.72 10.80
CA GLN A 21 -1.51 14.33 11.23
C GLN A 21 -0.87 13.35 10.25
N ALA A 22 -0.70 13.74 8.99
CA ALA A 22 -0.09 12.92 7.95
C ALA A 22 0.87 13.77 7.11
N ASP A 23 2.05 13.22 6.84
CA ASP A 23 3.06 13.78 5.94
C ASP A 23 3.08 12.95 4.65
N THR A 24 2.93 13.62 3.52
CA THR A 24 2.98 12.97 2.19
C THR A 24 4.40 12.88 1.66
N GLN A 25 5.41 13.36 2.38
CA GLN A 25 6.83 13.29 1.97
C GLN A 25 7.09 13.86 0.55
N ASN A 26 6.23 14.79 0.11
CA ASN A 26 6.21 15.38 -1.24
C ASN A 26 6.00 14.40 -2.41
N THR A 27 5.49 13.19 -2.17
CA THR A 27 5.11 12.26 -3.24
C THR A 27 3.72 12.59 -3.81
N PRO A 28 3.44 12.25 -5.08
CA PRO A 28 2.11 12.38 -5.65
C PRO A 28 1.15 11.28 -5.13
N TYR A 29 -0.16 11.53 -5.23
CA TYR A 29 -1.16 10.53 -4.84
C TYR A 29 -1.07 9.28 -5.72
N ASP A 30 -0.85 8.14 -5.08
CA ASP A 30 -0.67 6.87 -5.78
C ASP A 30 -1.93 6.01 -5.80
N TYR A 31 -2.53 5.90 -6.99
CA TYR A 31 -3.71 5.05 -7.22
C TYR A 31 -3.39 3.56 -7.14
N ASP A 32 -2.14 3.17 -7.38
CA ASP A 32 -1.70 1.77 -7.39
C ASP A 32 -1.05 1.34 -6.05
N SER A 33 -1.03 2.25 -5.07
CA SER A 33 -0.55 1.95 -3.72
C SER A 33 -1.27 0.74 -3.14
N ILE A 34 -0.53 -0.15 -2.49
CA ILE A 34 -1.10 -1.33 -1.81
C ILE A 34 -2.06 -0.91 -0.69
N MET A 35 -1.88 0.30 -0.14
CA MET A 35 -2.70 0.88 0.91
C MET A 35 -4.00 1.50 0.37
N HIS A 36 -4.11 1.74 -0.94
CA HIS A 36 -5.30 2.32 -1.54
C HIS A 36 -6.49 1.35 -1.46
N TYR A 37 -7.66 1.82 -1.02
CA TYR A 37 -8.88 1.00 -0.99
C TYR A 37 -9.38 0.62 -2.40
N PRO A 38 -10.01 -0.56 -2.60
CA PRO A 38 -10.71 -0.88 -3.84
C PRO A 38 -11.96 0.00 -4.00
N ARG A 39 -12.55 0.01 -5.21
CA ARG A 39 -13.69 0.89 -5.54
C ARG A 39 -14.90 0.69 -4.64
N ASP A 40 -15.17 -0.54 -4.22
CA ASP A 40 -16.36 -0.96 -3.46
C ASP A 40 -16.09 -1.11 -1.96
N ALA A 41 -14.99 -0.55 -1.46
CA ALA A 41 -14.61 -0.66 -0.05
C ALA A 41 -15.75 -0.19 0.87
N PHE A 42 -16.10 -1.02 1.85
CA PHE A 42 -17.18 -0.78 2.82
C PHE A 42 -18.57 -0.53 2.20
N SER A 43 -18.76 -0.90 0.93
CA SER A 43 -20.05 -0.77 0.27
C SER A 43 -21.09 -1.76 0.82
N VAL A 44 -22.27 -1.26 1.18
CA VAL A 44 -23.40 -2.09 1.62
C VAL A 44 -24.10 -2.76 0.43
N ASN A 45 -24.08 -2.11 -0.73
CA ASN A 45 -24.84 -2.53 -1.92
C ASN A 45 -23.93 -2.99 -3.08
N GLY A 46 -22.63 -3.12 -2.83
CA GLY A 46 -21.61 -3.50 -3.82
C GLY A 46 -21.36 -2.44 -4.89
N GLN A 47 -21.91 -1.23 -4.75
CA GLN A 47 -21.59 -0.11 -5.64
C GLN A 47 -20.31 0.60 -5.19
N ASP A 48 -19.65 1.28 -6.13
CA ASP A 48 -18.44 2.03 -5.84
C ASP A 48 -18.67 3.09 -4.75
N THR A 49 -17.85 3.07 -3.71
CA THR A 49 -17.70 4.12 -2.70
C THR A 49 -16.55 5.08 -3.04
N ILE A 50 -15.58 4.63 -3.84
CA ILE A 50 -14.46 5.42 -4.33
C ILE A 50 -14.41 5.35 -5.86
N ARG A 51 -14.33 6.53 -6.51
CA ARG A 51 -14.15 6.66 -7.96
C ARG A 51 -12.93 7.52 -8.26
N PRO A 52 -11.93 6.99 -8.99
CA PRO A 52 -10.79 7.79 -9.41
C PRO A 52 -11.22 8.97 -10.29
N LEU A 53 -10.57 10.11 -10.11
CA LEU A 53 -10.79 11.28 -10.96
C LEU A 53 -10.01 11.18 -12.27
N GLN A 54 -8.87 10.49 -12.25
CA GLN A 54 -8.09 10.20 -13.45
C GLN A 54 -8.77 9.09 -14.26
N ALA A 55 -8.99 9.34 -15.55
CA ALA A 55 -9.59 8.34 -16.42
C ALA A 55 -8.65 7.14 -16.64
N GLY A 56 -9.21 5.94 -16.63
CA GLY A 56 -8.50 4.70 -16.99
C GLY A 56 -7.59 4.11 -15.91
N VAL A 57 -7.54 4.69 -14.70
CA VAL A 57 -6.75 4.11 -13.60
C VAL A 57 -7.57 3.05 -12.84
N THR A 58 -6.87 2.04 -12.35
CA THR A 58 -7.43 1.01 -11.46
C THR A 58 -6.96 1.29 -10.03
N ILE A 59 -7.77 0.93 -9.04
CA ILE A 59 -7.46 1.08 -7.61
C ILE A 59 -7.72 -0.22 -6.86
N GLY A 60 -7.07 -0.37 -5.70
CA GLY A 60 -7.23 -1.55 -4.85
C GLY A 60 -6.21 -2.65 -5.10
N ASN A 61 -4.98 -2.30 -5.48
CA ASN A 61 -3.86 -3.24 -5.58
C ASN A 61 -3.64 -3.99 -4.25
N ARG A 62 -3.50 -5.31 -4.29
CA ARG A 62 -3.26 -6.18 -3.13
C ARG A 62 -2.12 -7.16 -3.35
N GLN A 63 -1.33 -6.98 -4.42
CA GLN A 63 -0.33 -7.94 -4.86
C GLN A 63 1.09 -7.47 -4.57
N THR A 64 1.40 -6.23 -4.94
CA THR A 64 2.77 -5.69 -4.90
C THR A 64 2.79 -4.30 -4.31
N LEU A 65 3.91 -3.90 -3.72
CA LEU A 65 4.18 -2.49 -3.42
C LEU A 65 4.33 -1.72 -4.73
N SER A 66 3.81 -0.50 -4.78
CA SER A 66 4.08 0.42 -5.87
C SER A 66 5.49 1.04 -5.73
N VAL A 67 5.93 1.76 -6.77
CA VAL A 67 7.18 2.54 -6.71
C VAL A 67 7.10 3.62 -5.62
N ILE A 68 5.95 4.27 -5.48
CA ILE A 68 5.75 5.36 -4.51
C ILE A 68 5.67 4.80 -3.09
N ASP A 69 5.03 3.64 -2.87
CA ASP A 69 5.02 2.96 -1.56
C ASP A 69 6.46 2.69 -1.08
N ILE A 70 7.33 2.22 -1.98
CA ILE A 70 8.74 1.94 -1.67
C ILE A 70 9.50 3.23 -1.35
N GLU A 71 9.31 4.27 -2.18
CA GLU A 71 9.93 5.58 -1.98
C GLU A 71 9.52 6.21 -0.64
N GLU A 72 8.23 6.22 -0.31
CA GLU A 72 7.72 6.76 0.95
C GLU A 72 8.29 6.02 2.17
N VAL A 73 8.39 4.69 2.12
CA VAL A 73 9.02 3.91 3.19
C VAL A 73 10.52 4.24 3.27
N GLN A 74 11.22 4.32 2.14
CA GLN A 74 12.64 4.68 2.13
C GLN A 74 12.89 6.07 2.73
N LEU A 75 12.07 7.06 2.38
CA LEU A 75 12.15 8.41 2.93
C LEU A 75 11.84 8.43 4.43
N ALA A 76 10.80 7.72 4.87
CA ALA A 76 10.37 7.68 6.26
C ALA A 76 11.42 7.06 7.20
N TYR A 77 12.17 6.07 6.70
CA TYR A 77 13.21 5.36 7.45
C TYR A 77 14.65 5.80 7.13
N GLY A 78 14.84 6.75 6.21
CA GLY A 78 16.16 7.27 5.84
C GLY A 78 17.04 6.29 5.03
N CYS A 79 16.43 5.35 4.29
CA CYS A 79 17.14 4.40 3.45
C CYS A 79 17.50 5.08 2.09
N SER A 80 18.75 5.49 1.89
CA SER A 80 19.20 6.05 0.61
C SER A 80 19.28 4.99 -0.49
N ALA A 81 18.70 5.25 -1.67
CA ALA A 81 18.77 4.40 -2.87
C ALA A 81 20.19 4.26 -3.49
N THR A 82 21.26 4.55 -2.74
CA THR A 82 22.66 4.52 -3.19
C THR A 82 23.30 3.14 -3.05
N GLY A 83 22.61 2.08 -3.48
CA GLY A 83 23.24 0.85 -3.92
C GLY A 83 23.27 0.85 -5.45
N PRO A 84 24.36 0.45 -6.12
CA PRO A 84 24.49 0.59 -7.58
C PRO A 84 23.38 -0.18 -8.31
N ILE A 85 22.44 0.56 -8.88
CA ILE A 85 21.35 0.05 -9.71
C ILE A 85 21.97 -0.37 -11.04
N SER A 86 22.26 -1.66 -11.20
CA SER A 86 22.48 -2.24 -12.53
C SER A 86 21.12 -2.68 -13.09
N PRO A 87 20.79 -2.34 -14.35
CA PRO A 87 19.45 -2.60 -14.89
C PRO A 87 19.23 -4.11 -14.99
N PRO A 88 18.17 -4.68 -14.41
CA PRO A 88 17.98 -6.12 -14.44
C PRO A 88 17.53 -6.57 -15.83
N THR A 89 18.37 -7.39 -16.45
CA THR A 89 18.02 -8.17 -17.63
C THR A 89 17.23 -9.39 -17.17
N THR A 90 15.96 -9.45 -17.57
CA THR A 90 15.06 -10.61 -17.65
C THR A 90 14.95 -11.57 -16.47
N LEU A 91 13.74 -11.57 -15.89
CA LEU A 91 12.95 -12.71 -15.39
C LEU A 91 13.60 -13.59 -14.31
N GLU A 92 12.96 -13.59 -13.12
CA GLU A 92 13.16 -14.48 -11.95
C GLU A 92 13.98 -13.91 -10.76
N SER A 93 14.27 -12.60 -10.70
CA SER A 93 15.07 -11.99 -9.62
C SER A 93 14.38 -10.91 -8.76
N ASP A 94 13.17 -10.47 -9.11
CA ASP A 94 12.57 -9.27 -8.49
C ASP A 94 12.15 -9.49 -7.02
N HIS A 95 11.83 -10.72 -6.63
CA HIS A 95 11.52 -11.03 -5.23
C HIS A 95 12.74 -10.97 -4.31
N LEU A 96 13.94 -11.30 -4.78
CA LEU A 96 15.14 -11.36 -3.94
C LEU A 96 15.86 -10.01 -3.84
N SER A 97 15.78 -9.18 -4.89
CA SER A 97 16.38 -7.85 -4.91
C SER A 97 15.69 -6.89 -3.93
N VAL A 98 14.35 -6.88 -3.91
CA VAL A 98 13.57 -6.12 -2.93
C VAL A 98 13.85 -6.62 -1.51
N MET A 99 13.94 -7.95 -1.32
CA MET A 99 14.25 -8.55 -0.02
C MET A 99 15.68 -8.26 0.48
N LEU A 100 16.65 -8.10 -0.42
CA LEU A 100 18.03 -7.76 -0.06
C LEU A 100 18.20 -6.26 0.28
N TYR A 101 17.49 -5.36 -0.42
CA TYR A 101 17.42 -3.94 -0.06
C TYR A 101 16.72 -3.71 1.30
N LEU A 102 15.69 -4.51 1.60
CA LEU A 102 15.02 -4.54 2.90
C LEU A 102 15.96 -5.05 4.01
N PHE A 103 16.85 -6.01 3.70
CA PHE A 103 17.81 -6.57 4.67
C PHE A 103 18.92 -5.58 5.10
N LEU A 104 19.31 -4.62 4.24
CA LEU A 104 20.31 -3.61 4.57
C LEU A 104 19.76 -2.45 5.41
N CYS A 105 18.43 -2.22 5.40
CA CYS A 105 17.79 -1.17 6.19
C CYS A 105 17.15 -1.68 7.51
N HIS A 106 17.36 -2.95 7.89
CA HIS A 106 16.69 -3.63 9.04
C HIS A 106 15.13 -3.61 9.01
N VAL A 107 14.51 -3.06 7.97
CA VAL A 107 13.05 -3.04 7.81
C VAL A 107 12.66 -4.20 6.90
N THR A 108 11.99 -5.21 7.46
CA THR A 108 11.41 -6.30 6.66
C THR A 108 9.93 -6.06 6.44
N VAL A 109 9.54 -5.59 5.25
CA VAL A 109 8.12 -5.53 4.85
C VAL A 109 7.78 -6.83 4.12
N THR A 110 7.05 -7.73 4.78
CA THR A 110 6.53 -8.93 4.11
C THR A 110 5.05 -8.78 3.80
N ILE A 111 4.66 -9.01 2.55
CA ILE A 111 3.26 -9.14 2.17
C ILE A 111 2.88 -10.62 2.36
N GLN A 112 2.29 -10.95 3.50
CA GLN A 112 1.74 -12.29 3.74
C GLN A 112 0.29 -12.33 3.26
N SER A 113 0.05 -12.92 2.09
CA SER A 113 -1.31 -13.24 1.64
C SER A 113 -1.81 -14.47 2.41
N ASN A 114 -2.50 -14.26 3.51
CA ASN A 114 -3.29 -15.31 4.15
C ASN A 114 -4.78 -15.02 3.94
N LYS A 115 -5.58 -16.09 3.82
CA LYS A 115 -7.03 -16.04 3.52
C LYS A 115 -7.86 -15.26 4.55
N ASN A 116 -7.23 -14.79 5.64
CA ASN A 116 -7.76 -13.76 6.54
C ASN A 116 -7.00 -12.45 6.36
N LYS A 117 -7.62 -11.55 5.60
CA LYS A 117 -7.30 -10.15 5.31
C LYS A 117 -6.75 -9.36 6.52
N SER A 118 -5.47 -9.46 6.83
CA SER A 118 -4.78 -8.57 7.77
C SER A 118 -3.33 -8.36 7.32
N ILE A 119 -2.96 -7.10 7.15
CA ILE A 119 -1.62 -6.65 6.79
C ILE A 119 -0.85 -6.45 8.11
N PHE A 120 0.28 -7.15 8.27
CA PHE A 120 1.15 -6.97 9.42
C PHE A 120 2.38 -6.18 8.98
N LEU A 121 2.48 -4.92 9.43
CA LEU A 121 3.73 -4.17 9.40
C LEU A 121 4.48 -4.52 10.69
N SER A 122 5.39 -5.49 10.63
CA SER A 122 6.22 -5.85 11.79
C SER A 122 7.55 -5.10 11.69
N GLY A 123 7.73 -4.07 12.52
CA GLY A 123 9.05 -3.58 12.90
C GLY A 123 9.54 -4.36 14.11
N ASN A 124 10.76 -4.88 14.07
CA ASN A 124 11.42 -5.31 15.30
C ASN A 124 12.09 -4.08 15.92
N GLU A 125 11.89 -3.89 17.22
CA GLU A 125 12.67 -2.99 18.07
C GLU A 125 14.18 -3.26 17.96
#